data_AF-A0A1G8KPP7-F1
#
_entry.id   AF-A0A1G8KPP7-F1
#
_cell.length_a   1.000
_cell.length_b   1.000
_cell.length_c   1.000
_cell.angle_alpha   90.00
_cell.angle_beta   90.00
_cell.angle_gamma   90.00
#
_symmetry.space_group_name_H-M   'P 1'
#
loop_
_entity.id
_entity.type
_entity.pdbx_description
1 polymer ?
#
loop_
_entity_poly.entity_id
_entity_poly.type
_entity_poly.pdbx_seq_one_letter_code
_entity_poly.pdbx_strand_id
1 'polypeptide(L)'
;MGTSCLAPYPHSGKKRNRNEQQSDEMVRTIEQQVAEAQAKLARLKTRAKAQDTRRKIIVGAIVTTEALKDPKIAKWLASTLRKNATREVDQKELAGLLADLDAKAQSAGVGEA
;
A
#
# COMPACT_ATOMS: atom_id res chain seq x y z
N MET A 1 74.09 -3.69 -26.22
CA MET A 1 74.22 -4.98 -25.52
C MET A 1 73.67 -4.81 -24.11
N GLY A 2 72.87 -5.75 -23.62
CA GLY A 2 72.30 -5.78 -22.25
C GLY A 2 70.77 -5.61 -22.22
N THR A 3 69.99 -6.59 -22.68
CA THR A 3 69.21 -7.54 -21.84
C THR A 3 68.23 -6.84 -20.89
N SER A 4 66.95 -6.71 -21.27
CA SER A 4 65.88 -7.69 -21.01
C SER A 4 65.83 -8.15 -19.55
N CYS A 5 64.71 -7.89 -18.87
CA CYS A 5 63.97 -8.87 -18.07
C CYS A 5 62.66 -8.23 -17.57
N LEU A 6 61.58 -8.43 -18.34
CA LEU A 6 60.21 -8.38 -17.84
C LEU A 6 60.10 -9.33 -16.64
N ALA A 7 59.65 -8.83 -15.49
CA ALA A 7 59.20 -9.69 -14.41
C ALA A 7 57.80 -10.22 -14.77
N PRO A 8 57.58 -11.55 -14.89
CA PRO A 8 56.24 -12.09 -15.00
C PRO A 8 55.64 -12.18 -13.59
N TYR A 9 54.65 -11.36 -13.29
CA TYR A 9 53.79 -11.59 -12.12
C TYR A 9 53.07 -12.93 -12.31
N PRO A 10 53.22 -13.91 -11.40
CA PRO A 10 52.42 -15.11 -11.46
C PRO A 10 50.97 -14.75 -11.10
N HIS A 11 50.10 -14.67 -12.10
CA HIS A 11 48.66 -14.80 -11.90
C HIS A 11 48.41 -16.20 -11.33
N SER A 12 48.32 -16.31 -10.01
CA SER A 12 47.82 -17.51 -9.35
C SER A 12 46.33 -17.64 -9.66
N GLY A 13 46.04 -18.19 -10.84
CA GLY A 13 44.70 -18.62 -11.21
C GLY A 13 44.26 -19.74 -10.29
N LYS A 14 43.63 -19.39 -9.16
CA LYS A 14 42.84 -20.33 -8.36
C LYS A 14 41.84 -20.98 -9.32
N LYS A 15 42.09 -22.24 -9.70
CA LYS A 15 41.13 -23.07 -10.41
C LYS A 15 39.94 -23.29 -9.47
N ARG A 16 38.92 -22.43 -9.59
CA ARG A 16 37.64 -22.62 -8.88
C ARG A 16 37.14 -24.01 -9.23
N ASN A 17 36.76 -24.79 -8.22
CA ASN A 17 36.29 -26.15 -8.41
C ASN A 17 35.00 -26.10 -9.25
N ARG A 18 34.87 -26.96 -10.27
CA ARG A 18 33.66 -27.02 -11.12
C ARG A 18 32.39 -27.17 -10.27
N ASN A 19 32.47 -27.90 -9.16
CA ASN A 19 31.35 -28.09 -8.24
C ASN A 19 30.98 -26.80 -7.49
N GLU A 20 31.95 -25.96 -7.09
CA GLU A 20 31.69 -24.66 -6.45
C GLU A 20 31.09 -23.67 -7.46
N GLN A 21 31.60 -23.66 -8.70
CA GLN A 21 31.04 -22.82 -9.78
C GLN A 21 29.59 -23.20 -10.10
N GLN A 22 29.29 -24.50 -10.18
CA GLN A 22 27.93 -24.98 -10.39
C GLN A 22 26.99 -24.64 -9.22
N SER A 23 27.50 -24.64 -7.98
CA SER A 23 26.74 -24.28 -6.79
C SER A 23 26.40 -22.79 -6.77
N ASP A 24 27.38 -21.92 -7.06
CA ASP A 24 27.17 -20.47 -7.15
C ASP A 24 26.20 -20.11 -8.27
N GLU A 25 26.30 -20.76 -9.44
CA GLU A 25 25.41 -20.52 -10.56
C GLU A 25 23.95 -20.92 -10.25
N MET A 26 23.75 -22.04 -9.56
CA MET A 26 22.43 -22.43 -9.04
C MET A 26 21.91 -21.42 -8.02
N VAL A 27 22.72 -20.98 -7.05
CA VAL A 27 22.31 -19.98 -6.05
C VAL A 27 21.89 -18.67 -6.74
N ARG A 28 22.67 -18.18 -7.70
CA ARG A 28 22.34 -16.97 -8.49
C ARG A 28 21.04 -17.13 -9.27
N THR A 29 20.76 -18.34 -9.77
CA THR A 29 19.52 -18.65 -10.47
C THR A 29 18.32 -18.69 -9.53
N ILE A 30 18.48 -19.22 -8.32
CA ILE A 30 17.43 -19.19 -7.28
C ILE A 30 17.16 -17.75 -6.82
N GLU A 31 18.21 -16.95 -6.58
CA GLU A 31 18.07 -15.52 -6.24
C GLU A 31 17.31 -14.76 -7.33
N GLN A 32 17.62 -15.02 -8.61
CA GLN A 32 16.93 -14.43 -9.74
C GLN A 32 15.44 -14.82 -9.77
N GLN A 33 15.12 -16.10 -9.56
CA GLN A 33 13.72 -16.57 -9.50
C GLN A 33 12.95 -15.95 -8.32
N VAL A 34 13.60 -15.81 -7.16
CA VAL A 34 13.02 -15.13 -5.98
C VAL A 34 12.76 -13.66 -6.30
N ALA A 35 13.70 -12.96 -6.94
CA ALA A 35 13.54 -11.57 -7.34
C ALA A 35 12.37 -11.38 -8.32
N GLU A 36 12.23 -12.27 -9.31
CA GLU A 36 11.10 -12.23 -10.25
C GLU A 36 9.76 -12.51 -9.57
N ALA A 37 9.70 -13.49 -8.67
CA ALA A 37 8.50 -13.81 -7.91
C ALA A 37 8.08 -12.62 -7.01
N GLN A 38 9.05 -12.00 -6.33
CA GLN A 38 8.82 -10.80 -5.51
C GLN A 38 8.34 -9.62 -6.36
N ALA A 39 8.91 -9.39 -7.54
CA ALA A 39 8.48 -8.34 -8.45
C ALA A 39 7.04 -8.53 -8.95
N LYS A 40 6.68 -9.78 -9.31
CA LYS A 40 5.29 -10.13 -9.69
C LYS A 40 4.33 -9.90 -8.53
N LEU A 41 4.70 -10.33 -7.33
CA LEU A 41 3.90 -10.16 -6.12
C LEU A 41 3.72 -8.67 -5.75
N ALA A 42 4.76 -7.85 -5.87
CA ALA A 42 4.69 -6.41 -5.64
C ALA A 42 3.70 -5.73 -6.61
N ARG A 43 3.76 -6.07 -7.90
CA ARG A 43 2.83 -5.54 -8.91
C ARG A 43 1.38 -5.90 -8.62
N LEU A 44 1.12 -7.16 -8.26
CA LEU A 44 -0.23 -7.63 -7.90
C LEU A 44 -0.74 -6.92 -6.65
N LYS A 45 0.10 -6.77 -5.60
CA LYS A 45 -0.26 -6.02 -4.39
C LYS A 45 -0.58 -4.56 -4.71
N THR A 46 0.20 -3.90 -5.56
CA THR A 46 -0.07 -2.51 -5.98
C THR A 46 -1.41 -2.40 -6.69
N ARG A 47 -1.71 -3.31 -7.62
CA ARG A 47 -3.01 -3.33 -8.33
C ARG A 47 -4.17 -3.57 -7.36
N ALA A 48 -4.02 -4.50 -6.43
CA ALA A 48 -5.04 -4.80 -5.42
C ALA A 48 -5.29 -3.59 -4.49
N LYS A 49 -4.23 -2.92 -4.03
CA LYS A 49 -4.33 -1.69 -3.23
C LYS A 49 -5.05 -0.59 -4.01
N ALA A 50 -4.71 -0.38 -5.28
CA ALA A 50 -5.36 0.62 -6.12
C ALA A 50 -6.87 0.34 -6.30
N GLN A 51 -7.24 -0.93 -6.49
CA GLN A 51 -8.64 -1.34 -6.58
C GLN A 51 -9.39 -1.15 -5.26
N ASP A 52 -8.77 -1.49 -4.13
CA ASP A 52 -9.38 -1.32 -2.81
C ASP A 52 -9.57 0.18 -2.46
N THR A 53 -8.58 1.02 -2.74
CA THR A 53 -8.70 2.48 -2.60
C THR A 53 -9.84 3.02 -3.46
N ARG A 54 -9.93 2.61 -4.73
CA ARG A 54 -11.03 3.02 -5.62
C ARG A 54 -12.38 2.60 -5.05
N ARG A 55 -12.53 1.36 -4.59
CA ARG A 55 -13.77 0.85 -4.01
C ARG A 55 -14.18 1.65 -2.77
N LYS A 56 -13.23 1.95 -1.87
CA LYS A 56 -13.49 2.75 -0.66
C LYS A 56 -13.96 4.16 -0.99
N ILE A 57 -13.36 4.81 -2.00
CA ILE A 57 -13.78 6.15 -2.43
C ILE A 57 -15.21 6.12 -2.99
N ILE A 58 -15.52 5.15 -3.87
CA ILE A 58 -16.86 5.05 -4.46
C ILE A 58 -17.92 4.79 -3.39
N VAL A 59 -17.69 3.81 -2.50
CA VAL A 59 -18.64 3.48 -1.43
C VAL A 59 -18.79 4.66 -0.47
N GLY A 60 -17.68 5.30 -0.07
CA GLY A 60 -17.70 6.48 0.78
C GLY A 60 -18.52 7.61 0.18
N ALA A 61 -18.30 7.95 -1.10
CA ALA A 61 -19.04 9.00 -1.79
C ALA A 61 -20.55 8.72 -1.85
N ILE A 62 -20.94 7.48 -2.16
CA ILE A 62 -22.35 7.07 -2.20
C ILE A 62 -22.97 7.17 -0.82
N VAL A 63 -22.35 6.58 0.21
CA VAL A 63 -22.88 6.58 1.58
C VAL A 63 -23.00 7.99 2.13
N THR A 64 -22.01 8.86 1.88
CA THR A 64 -22.08 10.27 2.27
C THR A 64 -23.25 10.99 1.58
N THR A 65 -23.45 10.75 0.29
CA THR A 65 -24.55 11.38 -0.46
C THR A 65 -25.92 10.90 0.03
N GLU A 66 -26.07 9.61 0.29
CA GLU A 66 -27.32 9.04 0.82
C GLU A 66 -27.61 9.51 2.24
N ALA A 67 -26.57 9.66 3.07
CA ALA A 67 -26.71 10.20 4.42
C ALA A 67 -27.21 11.65 4.43
N LEU A 68 -26.89 12.46 3.41
CA LEU A 68 -27.44 13.82 3.29
C LEU A 68 -28.90 13.87 2.83
N LYS A 69 -29.44 12.76 2.30
CA LYS A 69 -30.85 12.65 1.88
C LYS A 69 -31.74 12.18 3.02
N ASP A 70 -31.33 11.13 3.74
CA ASP A 70 -32.11 10.53 4.82
C ASP A 70 -31.53 10.90 6.22
N PRO A 71 -32.33 11.57 7.07
CA PRO A 71 -31.89 11.98 8.40
C PRO A 71 -31.57 10.81 9.36
N LYS A 72 -32.17 9.62 9.18
CA LYS A 72 -31.82 8.43 9.98
C LYS A 72 -30.42 7.92 9.63
N ILE A 73 -30.10 7.89 8.33
CA ILE A 73 -28.77 7.49 7.84
C ILE A 73 -27.73 8.52 8.27
N ALA A 74 -28.05 9.82 8.20
CA ALA A 74 -27.20 10.90 8.70
C ALA A 74 -26.77 10.69 10.16
N LYS A 75 -27.75 10.42 11.03
CA LYS A 75 -27.52 10.17 12.46
C LYS A 75 -26.64 8.95 12.71
N TRP A 76 -26.93 7.84 12.02
CA TRP A 76 -26.14 6.61 12.12
C TRP A 76 -24.70 6.83 11.66
N LEU A 77 -24.50 7.51 10.53
CA LEU A 77 -23.18 7.78 9.97
C LEU A 77 -22.36 8.69 10.89
N ALA A 78 -22.96 9.78 11.41
CA ALA A 78 -22.28 10.69 12.32
C ALA A 78 -21.87 9.99 13.63
N SER A 79 -22.73 9.14 14.20
CA SER A 79 -22.38 8.34 15.38
C SER A 79 -21.25 7.34 15.09
N THR A 80 -21.29 6.70 13.92
CA THR A 80 -20.29 5.71 13.50
C THR A 80 -18.93 6.37 13.27
N LEU A 81 -18.89 7.52 12.59
CA LEU A 81 -17.67 8.30 12.35
C LEU A 81 -17.03 8.74 13.68
N ARG A 82 -17.82 9.24 14.64
CA ARG A 82 -17.31 9.64 15.97
C ARG A 82 -16.72 8.48 16.77
N LYS A 83 -17.27 7.27 16.63
CA LYS A 83 -16.76 6.08 17.33
C LYS A 83 -15.46 5.54 16.72
N ASN A 84 -15.30 5.65 15.40
CA ASN A 84 -14.19 5.02 14.67
C ASN A 84 -13.05 5.99 14.33
N ALA A 85 -13.31 7.29 14.20
CA ALA A 85 -12.28 8.31 13.97
C ALA A 85 -11.62 8.70 15.30
N THR A 86 -10.67 7.87 15.74
CA THR A 86 -9.99 8.03 17.04
C THR A 86 -8.77 8.95 16.99
N ARG A 87 -8.26 9.28 15.80
CA ARG A 87 -7.09 10.15 15.63
C ARG A 87 -7.56 11.60 15.52
N GLU A 88 -6.88 12.51 16.21
CA GLU A 88 -7.20 13.95 16.17
C GLU A 88 -7.19 14.54 14.75
N VAL A 89 -6.26 14.09 13.90
CA VAL A 89 -6.21 14.53 12.49
C VAL A 89 -7.50 14.15 11.76
N ASP A 90 -7.92 12.89 11.90
CA ASP A 90 -9.14 12.41 11.24
C ASP A 90 -10.40 13.11 11.82
N GLN A 91 -10.40 13.43 13.12
CA GLN A 91 -11.48 14.19 13.76
C GLN A 91 -11.59 15.63 13.22
N LYS A 92 -10.46 16.30 12.99
CA LYS A 92 -10.43 17.65 12.41
C LYS A 92 -10.90 17.66 10.96
N GLU A 93 -10.43 16.72 10.16
CA GLU A 93 -10.85 16.59 8.75
C GLU A 93 -12.35 16.29 8.62
N LEU A 94 -12.91 15.47 9.51
CA LEU A 94 -14.31 15.09 9.49
C LEU A 94 -15.26 16.12 10.12
N ALA A 95 -14.74 17.16 10.78
CA ALA A 95 -15.55 18.12 11.53
C ALA A 95 -16.62 18.81 10.65
N GLY A 96 -16.27 19.19 9.43
CA GLY A 96 -17.20 19.79 8.48
C GLY A 96 -18.32 18.82 8.08
N LEU A 97 -17.95 17.60 7.70
CA LEU A 97 -18.92 16.56 7.32
C LEU A 97 -19.85 16.20 8.49
N LEU A 98 -19.33 16.12 9.71
CA LEU A 98 -20.14 15.83 10.89
C LEU A 98 -21.18 16.91 11.16
N ALA A 99 -20.85 18.19 10.92
CA ALA A 99 -21.80 19.29 11.05
C ALA A 99 -22.96 19.17 10.06
N ASP A 100 -22.67 18.87 8.78
CA ASP A 100 -23.71 18.66 7.76
C ASP A 100 -24.62 17.48 8.09
N LEU A 101 -24.02 16.37 8.54
CA LEU A 101 -24.77 15.18 8.95
C LEU A 101 -25.64 15.43 10.19
N ASP A 102 -25.15 16.19 11.17
CA ASP A 102 -25.94 16.54 12.36
C ASP A 102 -27.09 17.49 12.00
N ALA A 103 -26.85 18.50 11.16
CA ALA A 103 -27.90 19.40 10.67
C ALA A 103 -29.01 18.62 9.95
N LYS A 104 -28.63 17.65 9.10
CA LYS A 104 -29.59 16.76 8.46
C LYS A 104 -30.30 15.86 9.47
N ALA A 105 -29.59 15.26 10.41
CA ALA A 105 -30.19 14.41 11.44
C ALA A 105 -31.22 15.16 12.31
N GLN A 106 -30.95 16.44 12.61
CA GLN A 106 -31.86 17.31 13.37
C GLN A 106 -33.12 17.67 12.57
N SER A 107 -33.03 17.76 11.24
CA SER A 107 -34.20 18.03 10.39
C SER A 107 -35.30 16.95 10.46
N ALA A 108 -35.00 15.72 10.91
CA ALA A 108 -36.02 14.72 11.25
C ALA A 108 -36.78 15.01 12.55
N GLY A 109 -36.18 15.72 13.50
CA GLY A 109 -36.79 15.99 14.80
C GLY A 109 -37.79 17.14 14.79
N VAL A 110 -37.87 17.91 13.70
CA VAL A 110 -38.77 19.09 13.60
C VAL A 110 -40.12 18.73 12.94
N GLY A 111 -40.28 17.50 12.43
CA GLY A 111 -41.48 17.03 11.74
C GLY A 111 -42.38 16.06 12.53
N GLU A 112 -42.05 15.78 13.79
CA GLU A 112 -42.83 14.86 14.65
C GLU A 112 -43.14 15.58 15.98
N ALA A 113 -44.11 16.50 15.93
CA ALA A 113 -44.78 17.11 17.09
C ALA A 113 -46.22 17.45 16.71
#